data_AF-A0A7D9HKJ5-F1
#
_entry.id   AF-A0A7D9HKJ5-F1
#
_cell.length_a   1.000
_cell.length_b   1.000
_cell.length_c   1.000
_cell.angle_alpha   90.00
_cell.angle_beta   90.00
_cell.angle_gamma   90.00
#
_symmetry.space_group_name_H-M   'P 1'
#
loop_
_entity.id
_entity.type
_entity.pdbx_description
1 polymer ?
#
loop_
_entity_poly.entity_id
_entity_poly.type
_entity_poly.pdbx_seq_one_letter_code
_entity_poly.pdbx_strand_id
1 'polypeptide(L)'
;MSTTNKVEELLKQIDGKLRMLKFTQEDTPRVLEDHKVKAMERHTRVFEELIEQTHKLKIEVQQIRIEKGDTAEEVREWSLDIESKVSGFEEVVDEIKETITREHTKVKNEEEEIEKEKR
;
A
#
# COMPACT_ATOMS: atom_id res chain seq x y z
N MET A 1 12.89 -23.50 -17.55
CA MET A 1 11.54 -23.29 -16.97
C MET A 1 10.61 -22.89 -18.11
N SER A 2 9.40 -23.46 -18.18
CA SER A 2 8.39 -23.00 -19.13
C SER A 2 7.82 -21.64 -18.69
N THR A 3 7.52 -20.75 -19.63
CA THR A 3 6.91 -19.43 -19.39
C THR A 3 5.58 -19.55 -18.64
N THR A 4 4.86 -20.67 -18.75
CA THR A 4 3.64 -20.95 -17.97
C THR A 4 3.93 -21.07 -16.47
N ASN A 5 5.00 -21.79 -16.08
CA ASN A 5 5.39 -21.92 -14.68
C ASN A 5 5.82 -20.58 -14.07
N LYS A 6 6.34 -19.66 -14.89
CA LYS A 6 6.75 -18.32 -14.45
C LYS A 6 5.55 -17.43 -14.13
N VAL A 7 4.49 -17.44 -14.96
CA VAL A 7 3.27 -16.67 -14.68
C VAL A 7 2.59 -17.16 -13.40
N GLU A 8 2.45 -18.48 -13.23
CA GLU A 8 1.85 -19.04 -12.01
C GLU A 8 2.61 -18.63 -10.75
N GLU A 9 3.95 -18.60 -10.80
CA GLU A 9 4.78 -18.16 -9.70
C GLU A 9 4.58 -16.67 -9.39
N LEU A 10 4.51 -15.81 -10.41
CA LEU A 10 4.22 -14.39 -10.23
C LEU A 10 2.83 -14.15 -9.63
N LEU A 11 1.82 -14.92 -10.07
CA LEU A 11 0.46 -14.84 -9.51
C LEU A 11 0.43 -15.24 -8.03
N LYS A 12 1.18 -16.29 -7.63
CA LYS A 12 1.33 -16.66 -6.22
C LYS A 12 2.01 -15.56 -5.40
N GLN A 13 3.01 -14.89 -5.98
CA GLN A 13 3.67 -13.77 -5.32
C GLN A 13 2.72 -12.59 -5.13
N ILE A 14 1.93 -12.24 -6.15
CA ILE A 14 0.88 -11.20 -6.06
C ILE A 14 -0.10 -11.54 -4.93
N ASP A 15 -0.63 -12.77 -4.90
CA ASP A 15 -1.53 -13.23 -3.84
C ASP A 15 -0.87 -13.17 -2.44
N GLY A 16 0.42 -13.51 -2.35
CA GLY A 16 1.21 -13.32 -1.13
C GLY A 16 1.29 -11.86 -0.68
N LYS A 17 1.51 -10.91 -1.61
CA LYS A 17 1.55 -9.47 -1.30
C LYS A 17 0.19 -8.94 -0.86
N LEU A 18 -0.89 -9.33 -1.53
CA LEU A 18 -2.25 -8.95 -1.14
C LEU A 18 -2.60 -9.47 0.27
N ARG A 19 -2.19 -10.69 0.62
CA ARG A 19 -2.35 -11.22 1.98
C ARG A 19 -1.54 -10.43 3.01
N MET A 20 -0.30 -10.02 2.67
CA MET A 20 0.50 -9.16 3.54
C MET A 20 -0.13 -7.77 3.72
N LEU A 21 -0.70 -7.18 2.67
CA LEU A 21 -1.42 -5.91 2.74
C LEU A 21 -2.62 -6.02 3.68
N LYS A 22 -3.42 -7.09 3.55
CA LYS A 22 -4.53 -7.37 4.46
C LYS A 22 -4.08 -7.53 5.91
N PHE A 23 -3.03 -8.32 6.15
CA PHE A 23 -2.45 -8.47 7.50
C PHE A 23 -2.00 -7.12 8.07
N THR A 24 -1.37 -6.28 7.25
CA THR A 24 -0.90 -4.95 7.66
C THR A 24 -2.09 -4.01 7.96
N GLN A 25 -3.18 -4.11 7.20
CA GLN A 25 -4.44 -3.39 7.45
C GLN A 25 -5.09 -3.80 8.77
N GLU A 26 -5.13 -5.09 9.08
CA GLU A 26 -5.66 -5.59 10.35
C GLU A 26 -4.86 -5.07 11.56
N ASP A 27 -3.58 -4.72 11.38
CA ASP A 27 -2.72 -4.16 12.43
C ASP A 27 -2.82 -2.62 12.55
N THR A 28 -3.45 -1.94 11.59
CA THR A 28 -3.58 -0.47 11.56
C THR A 28 -4.21 0.13 12.82
N PRO A 29 -5.33 -0.40 13.37
CA PRO A 29 -5.94 0.16 14.58
C PRO A 29 -4.98 0.22 15.77
N ARG A 30 -4.17 -0.83 15.96
CA ARG A 30 -3.16 -0.91 17.02
C ARG A 30 -2.05 0.14 16.84
N VAL A 31 -1.63 0.38 15.59
CA VAL A 31 -0.61 1.38 15.29
C VAL A 31 -1.12 2.82 15.53
N LEU A 32 -2.40 3.07 15.24
CA LEU A 32 -3.02 4.38 15.44
C LEU A 32 -3.27 4.68 16.93
N GLU A 33 -3.66 3.70 17.73
CA GLU A 33 -3.91 3.85 19.17
C GLU A 33 -2.68 4.35 19.95
N ASP A 34 -1.49 3.95 19.52
CA ASP A 34 -0.23 4.33 20.17
C ASP A 34 0.11 5.82 20.00
N HIS A 35 -0.56 6.56 19.10
CA HIS A 35 -0.32 7.97 18.73
C HIS A 35 1.16 8.32 18.38
N LYS A 36 2.01 7.31 18.17
CA LYS A 36 3.42 7.48 17.84
C LYS A 36 3.55 7.74 16.35
N VAL A 37 3.70 9.02 15.97
CA VAL A 37 3.85 9.44 14.56
C VAL A 37 4.90 8.62 13.81
N LYS A 38 6.10 8.41 14.39
CA LYS A 38 7.15 7.58 13.75
C LYS A 38 6.73 6.13 13.52
N ALA A 39 5.84 5.57 14.33
CA ALA A 39 5.31 4.22 14.13
C ALA A 39 4.33 4.20 12.96
N MET A 40 3.41 5.18 12.90
CA MET A 40 2.50 5.37 11.78
C MET A 40 3.25 5.56 10.46
N GLU A 41 4.28 6.41 10.43
CA GLU A 41 5.11 6.62 9.22
C GLU A 41 5.79 5.34 8.74
N ARG A 42 6.29 4.50 9.66
CA ARG A 42 6.88 3.20 9.29
C ARG A 42 5.82 2.26 8.74
N HIS A 43 4.63 2.25 9.35
CA HIS A 43 3.50 1.44 8.92
C HIS A 43 3.04 1.84 7.52
N THR A 44 2.90 3.14 7.26
CA THR A 44 2.62 3.70 5.93
C THR A 44 3.64 3.24 4.89
N ARG A 45 4.94 3.31 5.20
CA ARG A 45 5.99 2.85 4.27
C ARG A 45 5.89 1.36 3.93
N VAL A 46 5.48 0.52 4.89
CA VAL A 46 5.26 -0.91 4.63
C VAL A 46 4.14 -1.12 3.63
N PHE A 47 3.02 -0.40 3.75
CA PHE A 47 1.95 -0.44 2.74
C PHE A 47 2.45 0.01 1.37
N GLU A 48 3.08 1.18 1.30
CA GLU A 48 3.59 1.75 0.03
C GLU A 48 4.55 0.78 -0.67
N GLU A 49 5.45 0.14 0.09
CA GLU A 49 6.37 -0.85 -0.44
C GLU A 49 5.64 -2.10 -0.98
N LEU A 50 4.65 -2.61 -0.25
CA LEU A 50 3.88 -3.78 -0.67
C LEU A 50 3.00 -3.48 -1.90
N ILE A 51 2.41 -2.29 -1.97
CA ILE A 51 1.63 -1.81 -3.13
C ILE A 51 2.53 -1.72 -4.36
N GLU A 52 3.69 -1.07 -4.23
CA GLU A 52 4.66 -0.92 -5.31
C GLU A 52 5.20 -2.29 -5.79
N GLN A 53 5.48 -3.21 -4.87
CA GLN A 53 5.89 -4.58 -5.24
C GLN A 53 4.79 -5.33 -5.98
N THR A 54 3.53 -5.17 -5.56
CA THR A 54 2.38 -5.76 -6.26
C THR A 54 2.25 -5.19 -7.67
N HIS A 55 2.42 -3.88 -7.83
CA HIS A 55 2.40 -3.22 -9.14
C HIS A 55 3.50 -3.74 -10.07
N LYS A 56 4.73 -3.90 -9.59
CA LYS A 56 5.84 -4.46 -10.36
C LYS A 56 5.57 -5.87 -10.85
N LEU A 57 5.07 -6.75 -9.98
CA LEU A 57 4.71 -8.12 -10.34
C LEU A 57 3.58 -8.14 -11.37
N LYS A 58 2.59 -7.26 -11.23
CA LYS A 58 1.51 -7.09 -12.21
C LYS A 58 2.07 -6.74 -13.58
N ILE A 59 2.97 -5.75 -13.68
CA ILE A 59 3.62 -5.36 -14.94
C ILE A 59 4.35 -6.56 -15.58
N GLU A 60 5.09 -7.33 -14.79
CA GLU A 60 5.80 -8.51 -15.30
C GLU A 60 4.83 -9.55 -15.88
N VAL A 61 3.68 -9.79 -15.23
CA VAL A 61 2.64 -10.66 -15.78
C VAL A 61 2.02 -10.08 -17.05
N GLN A 62 1.71 -8.78 -17.09
CA GLN A 62 1.17 -8.11 -18.27
C GLN A 62 2.10 -8.29 -19.48
N GLN A 63 3.41 -8.06 -19.28
CA GLN A 63 4.42 -8.25 -20.32
C GLN A 63 4.40 -9.68 -20.86
N ILE A 64 4.43 -10.70 -19.98
CA ILE A 64 4.44 -12.10 -20.40
C ILE A 64 3.15 -12.48 -21.16
N ARG A 65 2.00 -11.95 -20.75
CA ARG A 65 0.71 -12.22 -21.41
C ARG A 65 0.67 -11.63 -22.82
N ILE A 66 1.15 -10.39 -23.00
CA ILE A 66 1.30 -9.75 -24.31
C ILE A 66 2.27 -10.56 -25.20
N GLU A 67 3.42 -10.99 -24.66
CA GLU A 67 4.38 -11.82 -25.39
C GLU A 67 3.81 -13.18 -25.82
N LYS A 68 2.78 -13.68 -25.12
CA LYS A 68 2.05 -14.92 -25.44
C LYS A 68 0.89 -14.72 -26.41
N GLY A 69 0.58 -13.49 -26.79
CA GLY A 69 -0.45 -13.16 -27.76
C GLY A 69 -1.80 -12.73 -27.18
N ASP A 70 -1.92 -12.56 -25.85
CA ASP A 70 -3.10 -11.91 -25.27
C ASP A 70 -3.18 -10.47 -25.79
N THR A 71 -4.38 -10.01 -26.08
CA THR A 71 -4.64 -8.63 -26.51
C THR A 71 -4.48 -7.66 -25.34
N ALA A 72 -4.23 -6.39 -25.66
CA ALA A 72 -4.18 -5.33 -24.65
C ALA A 72 -5.49 -5.20 -23.85
N GLU A 73 -6.63 -5.56 -24.45
CA GLU A 73 -7.93 -5.54 -23.78
C GLU A 73 -8.04 -6.64 -22.71
N GLU A 74 -7.70 -7.88 -23.07
CA GLU A 74 -7.70 -9.03 -22.13
C GLU A 74 -6.74 -8.81 -20.96
N VAL A 75 -5.57 -8.23 -21.25
CA VAL A 75 -4.59 -7.89 -20.22
C VAL A 75 -5.08 -6.75 -19.31
N ARG A 76 -5.78 -5.75 -19.86
CA ARG A 76 -6.40 -4.68 -19.08
C ARG A 76 -7.51 -5.20 -18.17
N GLU A 77 -8.43 -6.01 -18.70
CA GLU A 77 -9.53 -6.58 -17.92
C GLU A 77 -9.01 -7.37 -16.72
N TRP A 78 -7.98 -8.19 -16.90
CA TRP A 78 -7.33 -8.89 -15.80
C TRP A 78 -6.66 -7.96 -14.79
N SER A 79 -6.05 -6.87 -15.25
CA SER A 79 -5.33 -5.93 -14.39
C SER A 79 -6.27 -5.17 -13.45
N LEU A 80 -7.50 -4.90 -13.89
CA LEU A 80 -8.51 -4.20 -13.10
C LEU A 80 -8.86 -4.91 -11.79
N ASP A 81 -8.89 -6.25 -11.77
CA ASP A 81 -9.16 -7.02 -10.54
C ASP A 81 -8.07 -6.78 -9.48
N ILE A 82 -6.80 -6.73 -9.90
CA ILE A 82 -5.68 -6.46 -9.00
C ILE A 82 -5.70 -4.99 -8.56
N GLU A 83 -5.91 -4.07 -9.48
CA GLU A 83 -5.98 -2.63 -9.20
C GLU A 83 -7.10 -2.31 -8.21
N SER A 84 -8.28 -2.91 -8.38
CA SER A 84 -9.41 -2.74 -7.46
C SER A 84 -9.12 -3.27 -6.05
N LYS A 85 -8.30 -4.33 -5.92
CA LYS A 85 -7.88 -4.83 -4.60
C LYS A 85 -6.86 -3.90 -3.95
N VAL A 86 -5.95 -3.35 -4.76
CA VAL A 86 -4.90 -2.43 -4.30
C VAL A 86 -5.48 -1.10 -3.85
N SER A 87 -6.49 -0.56 -4.56
CA SER A 87 -7.08 0.75 -4.24
C SER A 87 -7.64 0.82 -2.82
N GLY A 88 -8.26 -0.26 -2.33
CA GLY A 88 -8.73 -0.31 -0.95
C GLY A 88 -7.62 -0.21 0.10
N PHE A 89 -6.38 -0.59 -0.22
CA PHE A 89 -5.23 -0.40 0.65
C PHE A 89 -4.61 0.99 0.51
N GLU A 90 -4.70 1.62 -0.67
CA GLU A 90 -4.29 3.02 -0.88
C GLU A 90 -5.16 3.98 -0.04
N GLU A 91 -6.48 3.72 0.03
CA GLU A 91 -7.39 4.47 0.91
C GLU A 91 -6.97 4.39 2.38
N VAL A 92 -6.57 3.21 2.87
CA VAL A 92 -6.06 3.04 4.24
C VAL A 92 -4.77 3.82 4.46
N VAL A 93 -3.88 3.86 3.45
CA VAL A 93 -2.64 4.66 3.51
C VAL A 93 -2.97 6.14 3.68
N ASP A 94 -3.94 6.65 2.91
CA ASP A 94 -4.36 8.04 2.97
C ASP A 94 -4.96 8.39 4.34
N GLU A 95 -5.79 7.52 4.91
CA GLU A 95 -6.33 7.70 6.29
C GLU A 95 -5.23 7.79 7.36
N ILE A 96 -4.18 6.95 7.24
CA ILE A 96 -3.04 6.99 8.16
C ILE A 96 -2.28 8.31 7.99
N LYS A 97 -2.05 8.75 6.75
CA LYS A 97 -1.35 10.01 6.45
C LYS A 97 -2.10 11.23 6.99
N GLU A 98 -3.42 11.26 6.82
CA GLU A 98 -4.26 12.31 7.41
C GLU A 98 -4.14 12.35 8.94
N THR A 99 -4.09 11.18 9.57
CA THR A 99 -3.90 11.08 11.03
C THR A 99 -2.53 11.59 11.45
N ILE A 100 -1.46 11.25 10.72
CA ILE A 100 -0.11 11.80 10.95
C ILE A 100 -0.11 13.33 10.85
N THR A 101 -0.73 13.91 9.81
CA THR A 101 -0.84 15.36 9.65
C THR A 101 -1.57 16.01 10.82
N ARG A 102 -2.64 15.38 11.31
CA ARG A 102 -3.40 15.86 12.47
C ARG A 102 -2.56 15.87 13.75
N GLU A 103 -1.82 14.80 14.02
CA GLU A 103 -0.94 14.72 15.20
C GLU A 103 0.20 15.74 15.15
N HIS A 104 0.82 15.96 13.98
CA HIS A 104 1.80 17.03 13.82
C HIS A 104 1.24 18.42 14.09
N THR A 105 0.01 18.67 13.63
CA THR A 105 -0.65 19.96 13.86
C THR A 105 -0.95 20.19 15.33
N LYS A 106 -1.38 19.16 16.07
CA LYS A 106 -1.61 19.24 17.52
C LYS A 106 -0.34 19.63 18.27
N VAL A 107 0.76 18.91 18.02
CA VAL A 107 2.06 19.18 18.66
C VAL A 107 2.51 20.61 18.41
N LYS A 108 2.41 21.08 17.15
CA LYS A 108 2.80 22.45 16.81
C LYS A 108 1.95 23.50 17.55
N ASN A 109 0.64 23.31 17.60
CA ASN A 109 -0.25 24.25 18.30
C ASN A 109 0.03 24.27 19.81
N GLU A 110 0.29 23.12 20.42
CA GLU A 110 0.68 23.02 21.85
C GLU A 110 1.99 23.75 22.14
N GLU A 111 3.00 23.62 21.26
CA GLU A 111 4.26 24.34 21.37
C GLU A 111 4.07 25.87 21.26
N GLU A 112 3.23 26.33 20.33
CA GLU A 112 2.92 27.75 20.14
C GLU A 112 2.19 28.36 21.35
N GLU A 113 1.24 27.64 21.96
CA GLU A 113 0.54 28.11 23.17
C GLU A 113 1.48 28.19 24.38
N ILE A 114 2.35 27.18 24.57
CA ILE A 114 3.37 27.20 25.63
C ILE A 114 4.34 28.39 25.44
N GLU A 115 4.69 28.74 24.20
CA GLU A 115 5.54 29.90 23.94
C GLU A 115 4.84 31.23 24.27
N LYS A 116 3.54 31.35 23.95
CA LYS A 116 2.74 32.55 24.28
C LYS A 116 2.59 32.74 25.79
N GLU A 117 2.36 31.68 26.56
CA GLU A 117 2.23 31.75 28.02
C GLU A 117 3.55 32.13 28.73
N LYS A 118 4.70 31.93 28.07
CA LYS A 118 6.03 32.30 28.60
C LYS A 118 6.45 33.75 28.30
N ARG A 119 5.68 34.50 27.52
CA ARG A 119 5.94 35.91 27.14
C ARG A 119 5.11 36.88 27.98
#